data_AF-A0A223V7X4-F1
#
_entry.id   AF-A0A223V7X4-F1
#
_cell.length_a   1.000
_cell.length_b   1.000
_cell.length_c   1.000
_cell.angle_alpha   90.00
_cell.angle_beta   90.00
_cell.angle_gamma   90.00
#
_symmetry.space_group_name_H-M   'P 1'
#
loop_
_entity.id
_entity.type
_entity.pdbx_description
1 polymer ?
#
loop_
_entity_poly.entity_id
_entity_poly.type
_entity_poly.pdbx_seq_one_letter_code
_entity_poly.pdbx_strand_id
1 'polypeptide(L)'
;MREKLSELRELKDHQEKKEENLLIIGNAEKIDGIPIVDSSEIGKTSIYDYIRYLTQKYKTESQSINQLSSQNKKYEESNLKLRDSLKTLDYQYRKISSRIDKLNIEISGYENYLDRIQNNKYKNKQLKKIQEFSTDLNIKTCPICEARLEKNEEGECILCHTDLSKKISTPEQNLIFLEDEEKTFKKVISQRIFDRRKLIEKRSNIKDKIKEYESQLEHQTKTYAGKEFANLRKRILDIDATHKKMERYTRISVRWEELEPIRKKIDNLENQIEKLREKISQYQQTEKDILIINTIQNLVRSYVSELGLFKGNKGLIDNIRVDETDNYTPYLDNFDIYNISSSSDNIRIILSYYLALLQTSIKLDQINEICYPKLLILDEPKQQNLDSDSLMDCVNLIENITYNSSQVILTTYSELQTDKDKFDDHIIYEMKDKNDYLLKRIN
;
A
#
# COMPACT_ATOMS: atom_id res chain seq x y z
N MET A 1 12.75 16.24 -28.29
CA MET A 1 13.53 16.98 -27.26
C MET A 1 12.74 17.14 -25.96
N ARG A 2 11.49 17.65 -25.99
CA ARG A 2 10.63 17.79 -24.80
C ARG A 2 10.44 16.48 -24.02
N GLU A 3 10.11 15.38 -24.70
CA GLU A 3 10.00 14.05 -24.07
C GLU A 3 11.28 13.62 -23.36
N LYS A 4 12.44 13.76 -24.02
CA LYS A 4 13.75 13.43 -23.44
C LYS A 4 14.10 14.31 -22.23
N LEU A 5 13.69 15.59 -22.24
CA LEU A 5 13.87 16.49 -21.09
C LEU A 5 12.99 16.09 -19.91
N SER A 6 11.75 15.64 -20.17
CA SER A 6 10.86 15.10 -19.14
C SER A 6 11.45 13.83 -18.53
N GLU A 7 11.86 12.89 -19.38
CA GLU A 7 12.49 11.63 -18.97
C GLU A 7 13.77 11.88 -18.15
N LEU A 8 14.61 12.82 -18.58
CA LEU A 8 15.82 13.20 -17.86
C LEU A 8 15.50 13.75 -16.46
N ARG A 9 14.48 14.63 -16.35
CA ARG A 9 14.06 15.20 -15.07
C ARG A 9 13.58 14.10 -14.12
N GLU A 10 12.70 13.21 -14.59
CA GLU A 10 12.17 12.11 -13.77
C GLU A 10 13.29 11.17 -13.28
N LEU A 11 14.25 10.84 -14.14
CA LEU A 11 15.37 9.99 -13.77
C LEU A 11 16.30 10.66 -12.76
N LYS A 12 16.58 11.96 -12.92
CA LYS A 12 17.39 12.74 -11.97
C LYS A 12 16.72 12.82 -10.61
N ASP A 13 15.44 13.17 -10.56
CA ASP A 13 14.67 13.25 -9.32
C ASP A 13 14.64 11.89 -8.59
N HIS A 14 14.47 10.79 -9.34
CA HIS A 14 14.47 9.44 -8.78
C HIS A 14 15.84 9.02 -8.26
N GLN A 15 16.91 9.35 -8.99
CA GLN A 15 18.28 9.10 -8.55
C GLN A 15 18.60 9.89 -7.28
N GLU A 16 18.33 11.20 -7.28
CA GLU A 16 18.64 12.11 -6.17
C GLU A 16 17.96 11.67 -4.88
N LYS A 17 16.66 11.36 -4.92
CA LYS A 17 15.91 10.85 -3.77
C LYS A 17 16.51 9.56 -3.20
N LYS A 18 16.97 8.65 -4.07
CA LYS A 18 17.61 7.40 -3.64
C LYS A 18 19.00 7.64 -3.05
N GLU A 19 19.79 8.49 -3.67
CA GLU A 19 21.11 8.86 -3.16
C GLU A 19 21.02 9.55 -1.81
N GLU A 20 20.15 10.55 -1.67
CA GLU A 20 19.92 11.29 -0.43
C GLU A 20 19.50 10.34 0.70
N ASN A 21 18.55 9.43 0.44
CA ASN A 21 18.13 8.45 1.44
C ASN A 21 19.29 7.53 1.88
N LEU A 22 20.11 7.05 0.95
CA LEU A 22 21.29 6.24 1.27
C LEU A 22 22.34 7.02 2.07
N LEU A 23 22.54 8.30 1.75
CA LEU A 23 23.45 9.20 2.48
C LEU A 23 22.97 9.46 3.90
N ILE A 24 21.67 9.74 4.10
CA ILE A 24 21.05 9.89 5.42
C ILE A 24 21.19 8.60 6.23
N ILE A 25 20.88 7.44 5.63
CA ILE A 25 21.04 6.13 6.30
C ILE A 25 22.52 5.85 6.59
N GLY A 26 23.45 6.36 5.79
CA GLY A 26 24.89 6.19 6.00
C GLY A 26 25.52 7.16 7.00
N ASN A 27 24.83 8.24 7.35
CA ASN A 27 25.45 9.45 7.90
C ASN A 27 26.68 9.85 7.06
N ALA A 28 26.46 9.93 5.74
CA ALA A 28 27.48 10.13 4.74
C ALA A 28 27.19 11.37 3.90
N GLU A 29 28.24 11.97 3.34
CA GLU A 29 28.19 13.08 2.39
C GLU A 29 28.64 12.58 1.02
N LYS A 30 28.11 13.14 -0.08
CA LYS A 30 28.56 12.79 -1.43
C LYS A 30 29.69 13.74 -1.85
N ILE A 31 30.87 13.21 -2.10
CA ILE A 31 32.02 13.95 -2.65
C ILE A 31 32.52 13.19 -3.88
N ASP A 32 32.60 13.86 -5.03
CA ASP A 32 33.03 13.29 -6.32
C ASP A 32 32.31 11.99 -6.72
N GLY A 33 31.01 11.88 -6.39
CA GLY A 33 30.20 10.69 -6.72
C GLY A 33 30.35 9.52 -5.74
N ILE A 34 31.17 9.66 -4.70
CA ILE A 34 31.46 8.63 -3.71
C ILE A 34 30.85 9.02 -2.35
N PRO A 35 30.21 8.09 -1.62
CA PRO A 35 29.76 8.35 -0.25
C PRO A 35 30.96 8.40 0.70
N ILE A 36 31.09 9.51 1.42
CA ILE A 36 32.09 9.74 2.46
C ILE A 36 31.40 9.67 3.82
N VAL A 37 31.82 8.71 4.64
CA VAL A 37 31.29 8.51 5.99
C VAL A 37 32.17 9.27 6.98
N ASP A 38 31.54 10.07 7.85
CA ASP A 38 32.23 10.67 8.99
C ASP A 38 32.06 9.79 10.23
N SER A 39 33.18 9.31 10.76
CA SER A 39 33.21 8.48 11.96
C SER A 39 34.18 9.03 13.00
N SER A 40 33.79 8.95 14.27
CA SER A 40 34.65 9.34 15.40
C SER A 40 35.94 8.50 15.51
N GLU A 41 36.01 7.34 14.85
CA GLU A 41 37.14 6.40 14.94
C GLU A 41 38.24 6.68 13.90
N ILE A 42 37.89 7.17 12.71
CA ILE A 42 38.84 7.35 11.59
C ILE A 42 38.66 8.68 10.84
N GLY A 43 37.71 9.53 11.25
CA GLY A 43 37.35 10.75 10.54
C GLY A 43 36.58 10.48 9.24
N LYS A 44 36.63 11.46 8.32
CA LYS A 44 35.98 11.39 7.00
C LYS A 44 36.74 10.46 6.06
N THR A 45 36.10 9.38 5.63
CA THR A 45 36.69 8.38 4.72
C THR A 45 35.65 7.87 3.73
N SER A 46 36.09 7.29 2.60
CA SER A 46 35.15 6.66 1.68
C SER A 46 34.42 5.50 2.37
N ILE A 47 33.16 5.25 2.00
CA ILE A 47 32.40 4.12 2.55
C ILE A 47 33.12 2.78 2.34
N TYR A 48 33.86 2.64 1.24
CA TYR A 48 34.64 1.46 0.90
C TYR A 48 35.85 1.26 1.83
N ASP A 49 36.58 2.33 2.11
CA ASP A 49 37.71 2.30 3.05
C ASP A 49 37.23 2.06 4.48
N TYR A 50 36.09 2.63 4.86
CA TYR A 50 35.47 2.40 6.15
C TYR A 50 35.04 0.94 6.34
N ILE A 51 34.42 0.33 5.32
CA ILE A 51 34.08 -1.11 5.32
C ILE A 51 35.36 -1.95 5.46
N ARG A 52 36.43 -1.60 4.73
CA ARG A 52 37.72 -2.32 4.80
C ARG A 52 38.33 -2.24 6.20
N TYR A 53 38.29 -1.06 6.84
CA TYR A 53 38.71 -0.88 8.22
C TYR A 53 37.89 -1.76 9.18
N LEU A 54 36.54 -1.71 9.10
CA LEU A 54 35.66 -2.50 9.96
C LEU A 54 35.89 -4.01 9.78
N THR A 55 36.15 -4.45 8.54
CA THR A 55 36.47 -5.84 8.21
C THR A 55 37.77 -6.28 8.87
N GLN A 56 38.82 -5.44 8.79
CA GLN A 56 40.10 -5.73 9.41
C GLN A 56 39.99 -5.75 10.93
N LYS A 57 39.28 -4.78 11.52
CA LYS A 57 38.99 -4.71 12.96
C LYS A 57 38.27 -5.97 13.44
N TYR A 58 37.17 -6.33 12.79
CA TYR A 58 36.41 -7.55 13.08
C TYR A 58 37.28 -8.80 13.01
N LYS A 59 38.13 -8.94 11.99
CA LYS A 59 39.03 -10.09 11.84
C LYS A 59 40.05 -10.17 12.99
N THR A 60 40.67 -9.07 13.37
CA THR A 60 41.65 -9.02 14.48
C THR A 60 41.02 -9.30 15.84
N GLU A 61 39.84 -8.75 16.10
CA GLU A 61 39.12 -8.96 17.35
C GLU A 61 38.58 -10.40 17.45
N SER A 62 38.05 -10.95 16.34
CA SER A 62 37.57 -12.34 16.28
C SER A 62 38.70 -13.36 16.52
N GLN A 63 39.88 -13.13 15.94
CA GLN A 63 41.07 -13.97 16.21
C GLN A 63 41.51 -13.91 17.68
N SER A 64 41.43 -12.74 18.30
CA SER A 64 41.75 -12.55 19.72
C SER A 64 40.77 -13.26 20.65
N ILE A 65 39.47 -13.29 20.31
CA ILE A 65 38.46 -14.04 21.08
C ILE A 65 38.64 -15.55 20.94
N ASN A 66 38.93 -16.03 19.73
CA ASN A 66 39.15 -17.46 19.48
C ASN A 66 40.38 -18.01 20.23
N GLN A 67 41.41 -17.19 20.45
CA GLN A 67 42.55 -17.56 21.28
C GLN A 67 42.18 -17.65 22.77
N LEU A 68 41.33 -16.74 23.27
CA LEU A 68 40.84 -16.74 24.66
C LEU A 68 39.82 -17.87 24.97
N SER A 69 38.99 -18.28 24.00
CA SER A 69 38.04 -19.40 24.20
C SER A 69 38.74 -20.76 24.31
N SER A 70 39.91 -20.91 23.67
CA SER A 70 40.67 -22.17 23.65
C SER A 70 41.21 -22.62 25.03
N GLN A 71 41.33 -21.70 25.99
CA GLN A 71 41.79 -22.00 27.36
C GLN A 71 40.70 -22.53 28.31
N ASN A 72 39.41 -22.50 27.93
CA ASN A 72 38.28 -22.76 28.85
C ASN A 72 37.32 -23.91 28.46
N LYS A 73 37.72 -24.80 27.53
CA LYS A 73 36.86 -25.91 27.03
C LYS A 73 36.22 -26.78 28.11
N LYS A 74 36.92 -27.11 29.20
CA LYS A 74 36.39 -27.94 30.29
C LYS A 74 35.28 -27.23 31.10
N TYR A 75 35.32 -25.91 31.19
CA TYR A 75 34.33 -25.10 31.90
C TYR A 75 33.07 -24.85 31.06
N GLU A 76 33.23 -24.64 29.75
CA GLU A 76 32.10 -24.53 28.81
C GLU A 76 31.33 -25.86 28.69
N GLU A 77 32.03 -27.00 28.60
CA GLU A 77 31.38 -28.31 28.56
C GLU A 77 30.58 -28.62 29.83
N SER A 78 31.07 -28.22 31.01
CA SER A 78 30.36 -28.42 32.28
C SER A 78 29.12 -27.51 32.40
N ASN A 79 29.24 -26.24 31.99
CA ASN A 79 28.11 -25.30 31.97
C ASN A 79 27.04 -25.65 30.93
N LEU A 80 27.45 -26.13 29.75
CA LEU A 80 26.51 -26.61 28.72
C LEU A 80 25.73 -27.82 29.24
N LYS A 81 26.39 -28.80 29.87
CA LYS A 81 25.73 -29.96 30.49
C LYS A 81 24.74 -29.56 31.58
N LEU A 82 25.10 -28.61 32.45
CA LEU A 82 24.20 -28.08 33.48
C LEU A 82 23.00 -27.31 32.89
N ARG A 83 23.23 -26.47 31.88
CA ARG A 83 22.16 -25.73 31.18
C ARG A 83 21.21 -26.66 30.42
N ASP A 84 21.71 -27.68 29.76
CA ASP A 84 20.86 -28.67 29.07
C ASP A 84 20.11 -29.56 30.08
N SER A 85 20.72 -29.88 31.22
CA SER A 85 20.03 -30.53 32.33
C SER A 85 18.93 -29.64 32.92
N LEU A 86 19.14 -28.33 33.04
CA LEU A 86 18.10 -27.38 33.45
C LEU A 86 16.96 -27.30 32.44
N LYS A 87 17.24 -27.21 31.13
CA LYS A 87 16.19 -27.22 30.09
C LYS A 87 15.33 -28.48 30.14
N THR A 88 15.95 -29.63 30.35
CA THR A 88 15.21 -30.91 30.45
C THR A 88 14.38 -30.98 31.73
N LEU A 89 14.89 -30.51 32.87
CA LEU A 89 14.14 -30.41 34.11
C LEU A 89 12.99 -29.41 34.02
N ASP A 90 13.18 -28.26 33.38
CA ASP A 90 12.14 -27.25 33.13
C ASP A 90 11.02 -27.81 32.24
N TYR A 91 11.38 -28.53 31.18
CA TYR A 91 10.41 -29.22 30.34
C TYR A 91 9.62 -30.26 31.13
N GLN A 92 10.28 -31.07 31.96
CA GLN A 92 9.62 -32.04 32.84
C GLN A 92 8.71 -31.36 33.86
N TYR A 93 9.15 -30.24 34.44
CA TYR A 93 8.38 -29.45 35.39
C TYR A 93 7.10 -28.90 34.76
N ARG A 94 7.19 -28.31 33.56
CA ARG A 94 6.03 -27.82 32.79
C ARG A 94 5.09 -28.95 32.42
N LYS A 95 5.62 -30.09 31.96
CA LYS A 95 4.83 -31.28 31.59
C LYS A 95 4.06 -31.86 32.79
N ILE A 96 4.70 -31.94 33.97
CA ILE A 96 4.05 -32.41 35.20
C ILE A 96 3.01 -31.39 35.68
N SER A 97 3.31 -30.09 35.61
CA SER A 97 2.36 -29.03 36.00
C SER A 97 1.09 -29.08 35.14
N SER A 98 1.23 -29.19 33.81
CA SER A 98 0.10 -29.39 32.90
C SER A 98 -0.71 -30.65 33.22
N ARG A 99 -0.06 -31.75 33.63
CA ARG A 99 -0.76 -32.99 34.04
C ARG A 99 -1.53 -32.81 35.34
N ILE A 100 -1.02 -32.03 36.28
CA ILE A 100 -1.72 -31.68 37.53
C ILE A 100 -2.97 -30.85 37.20
N ASP A 101 -2.85 -29.88 36.29
CA ASP A 101 -3.98 -29.03 35.90
C ASP A 101 -5.10 -29.85 35.24
N LYS A 102 -4.76 -30.78 34.35
CA LYS A 102 -5.73 -31.72 33.76
C LYS A 102 -6.45 -32.55 34.82
N LEU A 103 -5.72 -33.08 35.81
CA LEU A 103 -6.33 -33.82 36.91
C LEU A 103 -7.22 -32.95 37.79
N ASN A 104 -6.89 -31.67 38.00
CA ASN A 104 -7.76 -30.75 38.72
C ASN A 104 -9.09 -30.53 38.00
N ILE A 105 -9.03 -30.38 36.68
CA ILE A 105 -10.23 -30.25 35.85
C ILE A 105 -11.08 -31.54 35.95
N GLU A 106 -10.46 -32.72 35.82
CA GLU A 106 -11.15 -34.01 35.97
C GLU A 106 -11.82 -34.14 37.35
N ILE A 107 -11.10 -33.84 38.43
CA ILE A 107 -11.62 -33.89 39.81
C ILE A 107 -12.81 -32.94 39.96
N SER A 108 -12.68 -31.69 39.50
CA SER A 108 -13.79 -30.72 39.57
C SER A 108 -15.00 -31.16 38.74
N GLY A 109 -14.79 -31.82 37.60
CA GLY A 109 -15.85 -32.39 36.78
C GLY A 109 -16.61 -33.49 37.51
N TYR A 110 -15.88 -34.38 38.20
CA TYR A 110 -16.50 -35.43 39.02
C TYR A 110 -17.22 -34.87 40.25
N GLU A 111 -16.69 -33.83 40.90
CA GLU A 111 -17.36 -33.14 42.02
C GLU A 111 -18.67 -32.49 41.57
N ASN A 112 -18.67 -31.76 40.45
CA ASN A 112 -19.89 -31.19 39.87
C ASN A 112 -20.93 -32.26 39.49
N TYR A 113 -20.47 -33.43 39.01
CA TYR A 113 -21.37 -34.54 38.71
C TYR A 113 -21.98 -35.15 39.98
N LEU A 114 -21.19 -35.28 41.05
CA LEU A 114 -21.70 -35.69 42.36
C LEU A 114 -22.76 -34.73 42.89
N ASP A 115 -22.57 -33.42 42.75
CA ASP A 115 -23.57 -32.43 43.17
C ASP A 115 -24.89 -32.58 42.39
N ARG A 116 -24.82 -32.91 41.09
CA ARG A 116 -26.01 -33.24 40.29
C ARG A 116 -26.70 -34.50 40.79
N ILE A 117 -25.95 -35.55 41.10
CA ILE A 117 -26.50 -36.77 41.69
C ILE A 117 -27.18 -36.45 43.03
N GLN A 118 -26.57 -35.64 43.89
CA GLN A 118 -27.16 -35.25 45.17
C GLN A 118 -28.45 -34.46 45.00
N ASN A 119 -28.49 -33.51 44.07
CA ASN A 119 -29.70 -32.77 43.71
C ASN A 119 -30.80 -33.70 43.17
N ASN A 120 -30.45 -34.67 42.32
CA ASN A 120 -31.39 -35.65 41.78
C ASN A 120 -31.92 -36.60 42.88
N LYS A 121 -31.08 -37.00 43.83
CA LYS A 121 -31.50 -37.79 45.00
C LYS A 121 -32.45 -36.99 45.89
N TYR A 122 -32.19 -35.70 46.08
CA TYR A 122 -33.11 -34.82 46.82
C TYR A 122 -34.48 -34.72 46.14
N LYS A 123 -34.52 -34.50 44.82
CA LYS A 123 -35.76 -34.49 44.03
C LYS A 123 -36.51 -35.83 44.08
N ASN A 124 -35.81 -36.96 43.93
CA ASN A 124 -36.43 -38.28 44.03
C ASN A 124 -36.96 -38.58 45.45
N LYS A 125 -36.28 -38.11 46.50
CA LYS A 125 -36.80 -38.17 47.89
C LYS A 125 -38.08 -37.35 48.08
N GLN A 126 -38.16 -36.16 47.46
CA GLN A 126 -39.39 -35.37 47.47
C GLN A 126 -40.52 -36.06 46.70
N LEU A 127 -40.24 -36.62 45.52
CA LEU A 127 -41.20 -37.39 44.74
C LEU A 127 -41.71 -38.62 45.50
N LYS A 128 -40.84 -39.32 46.24
CA LYS A 128 -41.25 -40.41 47.13
C LYS A 128 -42.20 -39.92 48.23
N LYS A 129 -41.88 -38.82 48.92
CA LYS A 129 -42.79 -38.22 49.91
C LYS A 129 -44.13 -37.81 49.28
N ILE A 130 -44.13 -37.20 48.10
CA ILE A 130 -45.35 -36.81 47.39
C ILE A 130 -46.20 -38.03 47.00
N GLN A 131 -45.57 -39.15 46.59
CA GLN A 131 -46.27 -40.42 46.37
C GLN A 131 -46.84 -41.03 47.66
N GLU A 132 -46.15 -40.88 48.80
CA GLU A 132 -46.64 -41.32 50.11
C GLU A 132 -47.82 -40.48 50.62
N PHE A 133 -47.92 -39.20 50.21
CA PHE A 133 -48.98 -38.27 50.63
C PHE A 133 -50.17 -38.16 49.66
N SER A 134 -50.10 -38.72 48.44
CA SER A 134 -51.21 -38.61 47.47
C SER A 134 -51.90 -39.94 47.20
N THR A 135 -53.05 -40.12 47.83
CA THR A 135 -54.23 -40.67 47.15
C THR A 135 -54.73 -39.61 46.14
N ASP A 136 -54.70 -39.97 44.85
CA ASP A 136 -55.15 -39.21 43.65
C ASP A 136 -54.43 -37.89 43.30
N LEU A 137 -53.32 -38.01 42.58
CA LEU A 137 -52.68 -36.90 41.86
C LEU A 137 -53.30 -36.77 40.47
N ASN A 138 -54.23 -35.83 40.30
CA ASN A 138 -54.86 -35.48 39.03
C ASN A 138 -53.91 -34.58 38.20
N ILE A 139 -52.80 -35.14 37.72
CA ILE A 139 -51.78 -34.42 36.94
C ILE A 139 -52.25 -34.31 35.49
N LYS A 140 -52.64 -33.11 35.06
CA LYS A 140 -53.05 -32.81 33.67
C LYS A 140 -51.90 -32.28 32.80
N THR A 141 -50.68 -32.12 33.33
CA THR A 141 -49.51 -31.55 32.62
C THR A 141 -48.20 -32.21 33.06
N CYS A 142 -47.27 -32.45 32.13
CA CYS A 142 -45.98 -33.10 32.41
C CYS A 142 -45.01 -32.18 33.20
N PRO A 143 -44.42 -32.62 34.32
CA PRO A 143 -43.54 -31.77 35.13
C PRO A 143 -42.10 -31.61 34.62
N ILE A 144 -41.76 -32.17 33.46
CA ILE A 144 -40.42 -32.02 32.84
C ILE A 144 -40.46 -31.05 31.64
N CYS A 145 -41.56 -31.02 30.88
CA CYS A 145 -41.71 -30.20 29.67
C CYS A 145 -43.00 -29.36 29.61
N GLU A 146 -43.81 -29.38 30.67
CA GLU A 146 -45.01 -28.55 30.88
C GLU A 146 -46.21 -28.76 29.91
N ALA A 147 -46.15 -29.70 28.97
CA ALA A 147 -47.25 -30.00 28.05
C ALA A 147 -48.46 -30.69 28.73
N ARG A 148 -49.70 -30.38 28.28
CA ARG A 148 -50.96 -31.00 28.77
C ARG A 148 -51.11 -32.45 28.31
N LEU A 149 -51.42 -33.35 29.22
CA LEU A 149 -51.60 -34.79 28.98
C LEU A 149 -53.11 -35.07 28.86
N GLU A 150 -53.62 -35.22 27.63
CA GLU A 150 -54.97 -35.73 27.38
C GLU A 150 -54.96 -37.25 27.14
N LYS A 151 -56.01 -37.94 27.61
CA LYS A 151 -56.16 -39.40 27.53
C LYS A 151 -56.96 -39.77 26.27
N ASN A 152 -56.51 -40.78 25.51
CA ASN A 152 -57.36 -41.48 24.54
C ASN A 152 -57.94 -42.76 25.17
N GLU A 153 -59.11 -43.19 24.69
CA GLU A 153 -59.98 -44.23 25.26
C GLU A 153 -59.38 -45.65 25.32
N GLU A 154 -58.17 -45.86 24.79
CA GLU A 154 -57.46 -47.15 24.82
C GLU A 154 -56.26 -47.19 25.78
N GLY A 155 -56.03 -46.15 26.59
CA GLY A 155 -55.03 -46.20 27.67
C GLY A 155 -53.55 -46.10 27.23
N GLU A 156 -53.30 -45.67 25.99
CA GLU A 156 -51.95 -45.41 25.46
C GLU A 156 -51.63 -43.91 25.36
N CYS A 157 -50.34 -43.56 25.48
CA CYS A 157 -49.86 -42.18 25.37
C CYS A 157 -49.90 -41.67 23.92
N ILE A 158 -50.59 -40.54 23.67
CA ILE A 158 -50.81 -39.96 22.33
C ILE A 158 -49.51 -39.53 21.62
N LEU A 159 -48.42 -39.26 22.35
CA LEU A 159 -47.16 -38.77 21.78
C LEU A 159 -46.16 -39.87 21.40
N CYS A 160 -46.27 -41.07 21.97
CA CYS A 160 -45.28 -42.13 21.76
C CYS A 160 -45.87 -43.56 21.72
N HIS A 161 -47.19 -43.71 21.74
CA HIS A 161 -47.92 -44.98 21.58
C HIS A 161 -47.39 -46.11 22.45
N THR A 162 -46.97 -45.80 23.69
CA THR A 162 -46.43 -46.79 24.61
C THR A 162 -47.42 -47.06 25.74
N ASP A 163 -47.67 -48.34 26.00
CA ASP A 163 -48.48 -48.86 27.09
C ASP A 163 -48.06 -48.28 28.45
N LEU A 164 -48.94 -47.50 29.09
CA LEU A 164 -48.72 -46.89 30.40
C LEU A 164 -48.62 -47.91 31.56
N SER A 165 -48.74 -49.21 31.26
CA SER A 165 -48.64 -50.33 32.22
C SER A 165 -47.21 -50.77 32.52
N LYS A 166 -46.19 -50.36 31.75
CA LYS A 166 -44.76 -50.58 32.09
C LYS A 166 -44.20 -49.36 32.82
N LYS A 167 -44.33 -49.35 34.16
CA LYS A 167 -43.64 -48.39 35.05
C LYS A 167 -42.13 -48.39 34.75
N ILE A 168 -41.64 -47.32 34.12
CA ILE A 168 -40.20 -47.01 34.05
C ILE A 168 -39.76 -46.70 35.49
N SER A 169 -39.08 -47.67 36.11
CA SER A 169 -38.40 -47.65 37.43
C SER A 169 -39.11 -46.92 38.58
N THR A 170 -39.41 -47.61 39.69
CA THR A 170 -39.94 -46.93 40.87
C THR A 170 -38.93 -45.90 41.41
N PRO A 171 -39.38 -44.79 42.03
CA PRO A 171 -38.47 -43.82 42.64
C PRO A 171 -37.46 -44.45 43.62
N GLU A 172 -37.81 -45.59 44.21
CA GLU A 172 -36.95 -46.40 45.07
C GLU A 172 -35.81 -47.07 44.31
N GLN A 173 -36.09 -47.70 43.16
CA GLN A 173 -35.07 -48.29 42.30
C GLN A 173 -34.10 -47.23 41.77
N ASN A 174 -34.61 -46.04 41.43
CA ASN A 174 -33.78 -44.92 40.98
C ASN A 174 -32.90 -44.35 42.11
N LEU A 175 -33.43 -44.29 43.35
CA LEU A 175 -32.65 -43.88 44.52
C LEU A 175 -31.48 -44.83 44.82
N ILE A 176 -31.70 -46.15 44.71
CA ILE A 176 -30.65 -47.17 44.88
C ILE A 176 -29.57 -47.02 43.81
N PHE A 177 -29.96 -46.82 42.55
CA PHE A 177 -29.02 -46.59 41.45
C PHE A 177 -28.15 -45.35 41.69
N LEU A 178 -28.76 -44.22 42.06
CA LEU A 178 -28.05 -42.98 42.37
C LEU A 178 -27.16 -43.10 43.62
N GLU A 179 -27.47 -44.01 44.56
CA GLU A 179 -26.62 -44.32 45.71
C GLU A 179 -25.35 -45.09 45.33
N ASP A 180 -25.46 -46.07 44.45
CA ASP A 180 -24.30 -46.84 44.00
C ASP A 180 -23.43 -46.05 43.02
N GLU A 181 -24.03 -45.21 42.19
CA GLU A 181 -23.31 -44.26 41.34
C GLU A 181 -22.51 -43.26 42.20
N GLU A 182 -23.12 -42.67 43.24
CA GLU A 182 -22.44 -41.75 44.17
C GLU A 182 -21.22 -42.42 44.85
N LYS A 183 -21.37 -43.65 45.34
CA LYS A 183 -20.26 -44.40 45.97
C LYS A 183 -19.11 -44.64 44.98
N THR A 184 -19.43 -44.93 43.73
CA THR A 184 -18.44 -45.20 42.68
C THR A 184 -17.65 -43.93 42.35
N PHE A 185 -18.33 -42.80 42.14
CA PHE A 185 -17.66 -41.53 41.87
C PHE A 185 -16.82 -41.04 43.07
N LYS A 186 -17.27 -41.23 44.31
CA LYS A 186 -16.45 -40.94 45.50
C LYS A 186 -15.14 -41.73 45.53
N LYS A 187 -15.16 -43.02 45.16
CA LYS A 187 -13.94 -43.83 45.03
C LYS A 187 -13.02 -43.30 43.92
N VAL A 188 -13.57 -42.99 42.74
CA VAL A 188 -12.80 -42.43 41.61
C VAL A 188 -12.14 -41.11 42.00
N ILE A 189 -12.87 -40.20 42.66
CA ILE A 189 -12.32 -38.93 43.15
C ILE A 189 -11.19 -39.16 44.14
N SER A 190 -11.36 -40.07 45.10
CA SER A 190 -10.33 -40.37 46.10
C SER A 190 -9.02 -40.87 45.45
N GLN A 191 -9.13 -41.70 44.41
CA GLN A 191 -7.99 -42.20 43.64
C GLN A 191 -7.31 -41.08 42.84
N ARG A 192 -8.09 -40.21 42.18
CA ARG A 192 -7.55 -39.07 41.42
C ARG A 192 -6.87 -38.03 42.32
N ILE A 193 -7.40 -37.79 43.52
CA ILE A 193 -6.76 -36.93 44.53
C ILE A 193 -5.40 -37.51 44.95
N PHE A 194 -5.32 -38.82 45.13
CA PHE A 194 -4.06 -39.50 45.47
C PHE A 194 -3.02 -39.41 44.34
N ASP A 195 -3.44 -39.63 43.08
CA ASP A 195 -2.57 -39.46 41.91
C ASP A 195 -2.07 -38.01 41.77
N ARG A 196 -2.93 -37.03 42.04
CA ARG A 196 -2.56 -35.62 42.08
C ARG A 196 -1.49 -35.35 43.14
N ARG A 197 -1.64 -35.90 44.35
CA ARG A 197 -0.64 -35.73 45.43
C ARG A 197 0.74 -36.28 45.01
N LYS A 198 0.78 -37.47 44.41
CA LYS A 198 2.03 -38.06 43.87
C LYS A 198 2.70 -37.16 42.84
N LEU A 199 1.93 -36.52 41.97
CA LEU A 199 2.47 -35.59 40.96
C LEU A 199 2.97 -34.28 41.57
N ILE A 200 2.29 -33.77 42.61
CA ILE A 200 2.73 -32.57 43.34
C ILE A 200 4.08 -32.81 44.02
N GLU A 201 4.26 -33.98 44.65
CA GLU A 201 5.53 -34.36 45.28
C GLU A 201 6.65 -34.46 44.25
N LYS A 202 6.41 -35.14 43.12
CA LYS A 202 7.35 -35.19 41.98
C LYS A 202 7.70 -33.79 41.46
N ARG A 203 6.71 -32.88 41.38
CA ARG A 203 6.92 -31.49 40.97
C ARG A 203 7.80 -30.74 41.97
N SER A 204 7.62 -30.96 43.27
CA SER A 204 8.48 -30.37 44.32
C SER A 204 9.92 -30.83 44.16
N ASN A 205 10.14 -32.14 44.03
CA ASN A 205 11.49 -32.69 43.88
C ASN A 205 12.22 -32.15 42.64
N ILE A 206 11.51 -31.93 41.52
CA ILE A 206 12.10 -31.31 40.33
C ILE A 206 12.40 -29.82 40.58
N LYS A 207 11.52 -29.10 41.27
CA LYS A 207 11.73 -27.69 41.64
C LYS A 207 12.97 -27.52 42.51
N ASP A 208 13.19 -28.42 43.46
CA ASP A 208 14.33 -28.38 44.36
C ASP A 208 15.63 -28.67 43.60
N LYS A 209 15.62 -29.62 42.64
CA LYS A 209 16.75 -29.86 41.73
C LYS A 209 17.05 -28.68 40.81
N ILE A 210 16.03 -27.98 40.31
CA ILE A 210 16.22 -26.77 39.50
C ILE A 210 16.96 -25.71 40.32
N LYS A 211 16.50 -25.44 41.56
CA LYS A 211 17.16 -24.49 42.46
C LYS A 211 18.60 -24.87 42.79
N GLU A 212 18.85 -26.17 43.00
CA GLU A 212 20.20 -26.67 43.25
C GLU A 212 21.13 -26.40 42.07
N TYR A 213 20.69 -26.71 40.84
CA TYR A 213 21.47 -26.47 39.62
C TYR A 213 21.62 -24.97 39.31
N GLU A 214 20.61 -24.15 39.59
CA GLU A 214 20.70 -22.68 39.51
C GLU A 214 21.74 -22.13 40.50
N SER A 215 21.74 -22.61 41.75
CA SER A 215 22.72 -22.23 42.76
C SER A 215 24.13 -22.70 42.41
N GLN A 216 24.28 -23.88 41.79
CA GLN A 216 25.56 -24.37 41.30
C GLN A 216 26.08 -23.51 40.14
N LEU A 217 25.22 -23.13 39.18
CA LEU A 217 25.58 -22.20 38.11
C LEU A 217 25.96 -20.83 38.67
N GLU A 218 25.21 -20.30 39.63
CA GLU A 218 25.48 -19.01 40.25
C GLU A 218 26.81 -19.04 41.02
N HIS A 219 27.08 -20.10 41.78
CA HIS A 219 28.34 -20.30 42.47
C HIS A 219 29.52 -20.48 41.50
N GLN A 220 29.36 -21.28 40.43
CA GLN A 220 30.39 -21.42 39.39
C GLN A 220 30.64 -20.12 38.62
N THR A 221 29.62 -19.27 38.47
CA THR A 221 29.73 -17.94 37.86
C THR A 221 30.46 -16.97 38.81
N LYS A 222 30.16 -17.02 40.11
CA LYS A 222 30.77 -16.13 41.13
C LYS A 222 32.21 -16.52 41.49
N THR A 223 32.52 -17.81 41.61
CA THR A 223 33.82 -18.30 42.09
C THR A 223 34.88 -18.39 40.98
N TYR A 224 34.49 -18.60 39.71
CA TYR A 224 35.43 -18.75 38.58
C TYR A 224 35.38 -17.64 37.52
N ALA A 225 34.38 -16.74 37.51
CA ALA A 225 34.10 -15.89 36.34
C ALA A 225 33.74 -14.41 36.63
N GLY A 226 34.45 -13.73 37.54
CA GLY A 226 34.12 -12.34 37.90
C GLY A 226 34.61 -11.24 36.94
N LYS A 227 35.88 -11.27 36.50
CA LYS A 227 36.50 -10.17 35.73
C LYS A 227 36.84 -10.50 34.28
N GLU A 228 37.41 -11.68 34.01
CA GLU A 228 37.83 -12.05 32.65
C GLU A 228 36.66 -12.37 31.71
N PHE A 229 35.61 -13.03 32.22
CA PHE A 229 34.39 -13.30 31.46
C PHE A 229 33.54 -12.05 31.20
N ALA A 230 33.56 -11.07 32.10
CA ALA A 230 32.93 -9.77 31.86
C ALA A 230 33.63 -9.01 30.72
N ASN A 231 34.97 -9.05 30.70
CA ASN A 231 35.77 -8.50 29.61
C ASN A 231 35.56 -9.25 28.28
N LEU A 232 35.48 -10.58 28.30
CA LEU A 232 35.14 -11.40 27.14
C LEU A 232 33.73 -11.09 26.61
N ARG A 233 32.73 -10.99 27.49
CA ARG A 233 31.35 -10.66 27.10
C ARG A 233 31.25 -9.25 26.51
N LYS A 234 31.97 -8.27 27.08
CA LYS A 234 32.06 -6.92 26.53
C LYS A 234 32.71 -6.94 25.14
N ARG A 235 33.83 -7.67 24.97
CA ARG A 235 34.48 -7.85 23.66
C ARG A 235 33.58 -8.53 22.64
N ILE A 236 32.79 -9.54 23.02
CA ILE A 236 31.82 -10.18 22.12
C ILE A 236 30.75 -9.19 21.68
N LEU A 237 30.21 -8.39 22.61
CA LEU A 237 29.24 -7.34 22.28
C LEU A 237 29.82 -6.26 21.37
N ASP A 238 31.08 -5.86 21.59
CA ASP A 238 31.78 -4.88 20.76
C ASP A 238 32.05 -5.43 19.33
N ILE A 239 32.39 -6.72 19.21
CA ILE A 239 32.52 -7.41 17.91
C ILE A 239 31.17 -7.51 17.20
N ASP A 240 30.11 -7.90 17.89
CA ASP A 240 28.76 -7.96 17.32
C ASP A 240 28.28 -6.58 16.84
N ALA A 241 28.60 -5.52 17.59
CA ALA A 241 28.33 -4.15 17.20
C ALA A 241 29.14 -3.75 15.94
N THR A 242 30.42 -4.13 15.88
CA THR A 242 31.29 -3.90 14.72
C THR A 242 30.79 -4.65 13.49
N HIS A 243 30.35 -5.91 13.65
CA HIS A 243 29.77 -6.72 12.58
C HIS A 243 28.46 -6.12 12.06
N LYS A 244 27.55 -5.68 12.94
CA LYS A 244 26.31 -4.99 12.56
C LYS A 244 26.57 -3.69 11.82
N LYS A 245 27.56 -2.89 12.26
CA LYS A 245 28.00 -1.69 11.54
C LYS A 245 28.52 -2.05 10.16
N MET A 246 29.41 -3.03 10.06
CA MET A 246 29.97 -3.52 8.79
C MET A 246 28.86 -3.93 7.82
N GLU A 247 27.93 -4.79 8.24
CA GLU A 247 26.79 -5.20 7.40
C GLU A 247 25.96 -4.01 6.92
N ARG A 248 25.68 -3.03 7.79
CA ARG A 248 24.94 -1.82 7.43
C ARG A 248 25.64 -1.08 6.29
N TYR A 249 26.92 -0.78 6.44
CA TYR A 249 27.67 -0.04 5.42
C TYR A 249 27.85 -0.82 4.12
N THR A 250 28.05 -2.14 4.20
CA THR A 250 28.08 -3.00 3.00
C THR A 250 26.75 -3.00 2.25
N ARG A 251 25.61 -3.01 2.95
CA ARG A 251 24.29 -2.90 2.27
C ARG A 251 24.11 -1.55 1.59
N ILE A 252 24.62 -0.47 2.19
CA ILE A 252 24.56 0.87 1.61
C ILE A 252 25.44 0.94 0.36
N SER A 253 26.66 0.38 0.39
CA SER A 253 27.56 0.40 -0.76
C SER A 253 27.00 -0.38 -1.95
N VAL A 254 26.41 -1.55 -1.72
CA VAL A 254 25.75 -2.33 -2.79
C VAL A 254 24.59 -1.55 -3.42
N ARG A 255 23.72 -0.96 -2.58
CA ARG A 255 22.61 -0.15 -3.08
C ARG A 255 23.07 1.12 -3.81
N TRP A 256 24.22 1.67 -3.45
CA TRP A 256 24.83 2.78 -4.16
C TRP A 256 25.29 2.38 -5.56
N GLU A 257 25.89 1.20 -5.69
CA GLU A 257 26.31 0.64 -6.98
C GLU A 257 25.14 0.26 -7.88
N GLU A 258 24.01 -0.16 -7.31
CA GLU A 258 22.76 -0.40 -8.06
C GLU A 258 22.21 0.86 -8.76
N LEU A 259 22.66 2.06 -8.38
CA LEU A 259 22.29 3.33 -9.04
C LEU A 259 23.15 3.65 -10.27
N GLU A 260 24.27 2.97 -10.46
CA GLU A 260 25.16 3.14 -11.61
C GLU A 260 24.48 3.01 -12.99
N PRO A 261 23.60 2.02 -13.25
CA PRO A 261 22.88 1.97 -14.52
C PRO A 261 21.95 3.17 -14.74
N ILE A 262 21.43 3.80 -13.68
CA ILE A 262 20.59 5.01 -13.78
C ILE A 262 21.47 6.21 -14.15
N ARG A 263 22.64 6.35 -13.53
CA ARG A 263 23.64 7.39 -13.86
C ARG A 263 24.03 7.33 -15.34
N LYS A 264 24.38 6.14 -15.83
CA LYS A 264 24.72 5.95 -17.25
C LYS A 264 23.58 6.31 -18.21
N LYS A 265 22.33 6.06 -17.82
CA LYS A 265 21.17 6.47 -18.63
C LYS A 265 21.02 7.99 -18.67
N ILE A 266 21.22 8.66 -17.54
CA ILE A 266 21.20 10.12 -17.44
C ILE A 266 22.29 10.72 -18.34
N ASP A 267 23.53 10.25 -18.23
CA ASP A 267 24.64 10.73 -19.06
C ASP A 267 24.34 10.56 -20.56
N ASN A 268 23.77 9.41 -20.96
CA ASN A 268 23.40 9.15 -22.34
C ASN A 268 22.27 10.10 -22.81
N LEU A 269 21.26 10.35 -21.98
CA LEU A 269 20.17 11.28 -22.30
C LEU A 269 20.67 12.72 -22.43
N GLU A 270 21.56 13.16 -21.53
CA GLU A 270 22.19 14.48 -21.61
C GLU A 270 22.97 14.65 -22.91
N ASN A 271 23.79 13.67 -23.27
CA ASN A 271 24.51 13.66 -24.54
C ASN A 271 23.58 13.71 -25.76
N GLN A 272 22.43 13.03 -25.71
CA GLN A 272 21.44 13.08 -26.78
C GLN A 272 20.74 14.44 -26.86
N ILE A 273 20.43 15.05 -25.73
CA ILE A 273 19.83 16.39 -25.67
C ILE A 273 20.79 17.43 -26.21
N GLU A 274 22.08 17.33 -25.86
CA GLU A 274 23.09 18.28 -26.33
C GLU A 274 23.28 18.19 -27.85
N LYS A 275 23.36 16.97 -28.40
CA LYS A 275 23.36 16.77 -29.86
C LYS A 275 22.11 17.34 -30.55
N LEU A 276 20.94 17.28 -29.90
CA LEU A 276 19.72 17.88 -30.43
C LEU A 276 19.79 19.42 -30.38
N ARG A 277 20.34 19.99 -29.31
CA ARG A 277 20.57 21.44 -29.20
C ARG A 277 21.53 21.94 -30.26
N GLU A 278 22.63 21.25 -30.48
CA GLU A 278 23.58 21.56 -31.54
C GLU A 278 22.89 21.55 -32.91
N LYS A 279 22.13 20.50 -33.22
CA LYS A 279 21.34 20.42 -34.47
C LYS A 279 20.35 21.57 -34.63
N ILE A 280 19.66 21.96 -33.57
CA ILE A 280 18.72 23.09 -33.59
C ILE A 280 19.49 24.41 -33.78
N SER A 281 20.61 24.61 -33.08
CA SER A 281 21.41 25.83 -33.17
C SER A 281 22.05 26.04 -34.55
N GLN A 282 22.31 24.95 -35.27
CA GLN A 282 22.86 24.96 -36.63
C GLN A 282 21.77 25.06 -37.70
N TYR A 283 20.50 24.99 -37.33
CA TYR A 283 19.41 25.12 -38.28
C TYR A 283 19.36 26.54 -38.83
N GLN A 284 19.41 26.65 -40.16
CA GLN A 284 19.20 27.90 -40.87
C GLN A 284 17.89 27.79 -41.64
N GLN A 285 17.03 28.80 -41.52
CA GLN A 285 15.77 28.85 -42.25
C GLN A 285 16.05 28.80 -43.76
N THR A 286 15.38 27.89 -44.45
CA THR A 286 15.42 27.80 -45.91
C THR A 286 14.51 28.85 -46.54
N GLU A 287 14.69 29.13 -47.84
CA GLU A 287 13.78 30.03 -48.58
C GLU A 287 12.31 29.57 -48.50
N LYS A 288 12.07 28.25 -48.45
CA LYS A 288 10.75 27.66 -48.27
C LYS A 288 10.18 27.96 -46.88
N ASP A 289 10.99 27.85 -45.83
CA ASP A 289 10.55 28.16 -44.46
C ASP A 289 10.14 29.62 -44.34
N ILE A 290 10.97 30.53 -44.88
CA ILE A 290 10.69 31.96 -44.92
C ILE A 290 9.38 32.24 -45.66
N LEU A 291 9.13 31.56 -46.79
CA LEU A 291 7.87 31.69 -47.52
C LEU A 291 6.67 31.22 -46.69
N ILE A 292 6.77 30.07 -46.02
CA ILE A 292 5.71 29.53 -45.15
C ILE A 292 5.42 30.49 -44.00
N ILE A 293 6.45 30.92 -43.27
CA ILE A 293 6.33 31.83 -42.12
C ILE A 293 5.72 33.16 -42.54
N ASN A 294 6.19 33.76 -43.63
CA ASN A 294 5.63 35.00 -44.15
C ASN A 294 4.17 34.84 -44.59
N THR A 295 3.81 33.69 -45.17
CA THR A 295 2.43 33.40 -45.56
C THR A 295 1.52 33.31 -44.33
N ILE A 296 1.96 32.60 -43.29
CA ILE A 296 1.25 32.51 -42.02
C ILE A 296 1.09 33.91 -41.41
N GLN A 297 2.17 34.69 -41.29
CA GLN A 297 2.15 36.02 -40.70
C GLN A 297 1.17 36.95 -41.45
N ASN A 298 1.21 36.96 -42.78
CA ASN A 298 0.31 37.80 -43.58
C ASN A 298 -1.16 37.38 -43.41
N LEU A 299 -1.44 36.08 -43.35
CA LEU A 299 -2.79 35.57 -43.11
C LEU A 299 -3.28 35.88 -41.70
N VAL A 300 -2.42 35.75 -40.69
CA VAL A 300 -2.75 36.17 -39.30
C VAL A 300 -3.15 37.63 -39.28
N ARG A 301 -2.36 38.52 -39.90
CA ARG A 301 -2.68 39.96 -39.95
C ARG A 301 -4.02 40.24 -40.65
N SER A 302 -4.32 39.53 -41.74
CA SER A 302 -5.60 39.64 -42.45
C SER A 302 -6.76 39.21 -41.54
N TYR A 303 -6.69 38.00 -40.99
CA TYR A 303 -7.76 37.42 -40.19
C TYR A 303 -7.98 38.15 -38.86
N VAL A 304 -6.91 38.63 -38.24
CA VAL A 304 -7.00 39.49 -37.04
C VAL A 304 -7.79 40.76 -37.36
N SER A 305 -7.55 41.37 -38.52
CA SER A 305 -8.30 42.55 -38.98
C SER A 305 -9.76 42.21 -39.30
N GLU A 306 -10.01 41.07 -39.94
CA GLU A 306 -11.36 40.63 -40.37
C GLU A 306 -12.23 40.22 -39.19
N LEU A 307 -11.67 39.58 -38.16
CA LEU A 307 -12.33 39.29 -36.88
C LEU A 307 -12.49 40.53 -35.98
N GLY A 308 -12.13 41.72 -36.47
CA GLY A 308 -12.37 42.97 -35.77
C GLY A 308 -11.49 43.19 -34.54
N LEU A 309 -10.31 42.58 -34.48
CA LEU A 309 -9.31 42.94 -33.48
C LEU A 309 -8.66 44.29 -33.85
N PHE A 310 -8.31 45.11 -32.85
CA PHE A 310 -7.63 46.39 -33.05
C PHE A 310 -8.32 47.32 -34.07
N LYS A 311 -9.67 47.35 -34.09
CA LYS A 311 -10.48 48.20 -34.99
C LYS A 311 -9.94 49.64 -34.99
N GLY A 312 -9.46 50.10 -36.15
CA GLY A 312 -8.93 51.45 -36.36
C GLY A 312 -7.44 51.62 -36.09
N ASN A 313 -6.72 50.61 -35.59
CA ASN A 313 -5.28 50.67 -35.33
C ASN A 313 -4.48 49.69 -36.21
N LYS A 314 -4.43 49.99 -37.52
CA LYS A 314 -3.67 49.20 -38.51
C LYS A 314 -2.19 49.04 -38.14
N GLY A 315 -1.61 50.06 -37.49
CA GLY A 315 -0.23 50.01 -37.03
C GLY A 315 0.05 48.90 -36.02
N LEU A 316 -0.91 48.53 -35.16
CA LEU A 316 -0.74 47.37 -34.27
C LEU A 316 -0.82 46.05 -35.02
N ILE A 317 -1.73 45.94 -35.98
CA ILE A 317 -1.90 44.72 -36.81
C ILE A 317 -0.64 44.47 -37.64
N ASP A 318 -0.09 45.50 -38.28
CA ASP A 318 1.12 45.39 -39.12
C ASP A 318 2.38 45.01 -38.31
N ASN A 319 2.37 45.24 -36.99
CA ASN A 319 3.45 44.88 -36.09
C ASN A 319 3.35 43.45 -35.55
N ILE A 320 2.26 42.72 -35.80
CA ILE A 320 2.13 41.32 -35.37
C ILE A 320 3.19 40.49 -36.10
N ARG A 321 4.04 39.80 -35.35
CA ARG A 321 5.10 38.94 -35.87
C ARG A 321 4.80 37.48 -35.58
N VAL A 322 5.28 36.61 -36.46
CA VAL A 322 5.28 35.16 -36.28
C VAL A 322 6.66 34.67 -36.68
N ASP A 323 7.52 34.38 -35.72
CA ASP A 323 8.88 33.92 -35.98
C ASP A 323 9.45 33.10 -34.80
N GLU A 324 10.70 32.71 -34.92
CA GLU A 324 11.41 31.86 -33.97
C GLU A 324 11.61 32.49 -32.58
N THR A 325 11.50 33.81 -32.44
CA THR A 325 11.73 34.49 -31.16
C THR A 325 10.65 34.13 -30.13
N ASP A 326 9.41 33.89 -30.59
CA ASP A 326 8.31 33.44 -29.74
C ASP A 326 7.67 32.13 -30.24
N ASN A 327 8.52 31.13 -30.52
CA ASN A 327 8.10 29.77 -30.86
C ASN A 327 7.10 29.68 -32.03
N TYR A 328 7.18 30.61 -32.98
CA TYR A 328 6.25 30.74 -34.10
C TYR A 328 4.79 30.96 -33.68
N THR A 329 4.57 31.52 -32.48
CA THR A 329 3.25 32.02 -32.08
C THR A 329 3.14 33.51 -32.41
N PRO A 330 1.93 34.05 -32.66
CA PRO A 330 1.77 35.47 -32.93
C PRO A 330 2.11 36.32 -31.70
N TYR A 331 3.00 37.31 -31.85
CA TYR A 331 3.43 38.20 -30.78
C TYR A 331 3.67 39.65 -31.25
N LEU A 332 3.82 40.58 -30.31
CA LEU A 332 4.21 41.99 -30.53
C LEU A 332 5.46 42.31 -29.69
N ASP A 333 6.50 42.90 -30.29
CA ASP A 333 7.84 43.09 -29.68
C ASP A 333 7.83 43.71 -28.26
N ASN A 334 6.93 44.68 -28.01
CA ASN A 334 6.87 45.44 -26.75
C ASN A 334 5.60 45.13 -25.92
N PHE A 335 4.85 44.13 -26.33
CA PHE A 335 3.47 43.97 -25.92
C PHE A 335 3.15 42.48 -25.87
N ASP A 336 2.90 41.97 -24.66
CA ASP A 336 2.34 40.65 -24.54
C ASP A 336 0.88 40.70 -25.02
N ILE A 337 0.66 40.18 -26.23
CA ILE A 337 -0.64 40.11 -26.88
C ILE A 337 -1.68 39.48 -25.94
N TYR A 338 -1.28 38.52 -25.10
CA TYR A 338 -2.16 37.85 -24.16
C TYR A 338 -2.54 38.71 -22.95
N ASN A 339 -1.71 39.68 -22.57
CA ASN A 339 -1.92 40.55 -21.40
C ASN A 339 -2.56 41.90 -21.73
N ILE A 340 -2.51 42.34 -22.99
CA ILE A 340 -3.07 43.65 -23.42
C ILE A 340 -4.48 43.50 -23.97
N SER A 341 -4.85 42.29 -24.32
CA SER A 341 -6.08 41.99 -25.02
C SER A 341 -7.12 41.42 -24.06
N SER A 342 -8.39 41.77 -24.26
CA SER A 342 -9.49 41.20 -23.47
C SER A 342 -9.60 39.69 -23.72
N SER A 343 -10.31 38.94 -22.87
CA SER A 343 -10.49 37.49 -23.08
C SER A 343 -11.05 37.15 -24.47
N SER A 344 -11.91 38.01 -25.04
CA SER A 344 -12.44 37.85 -26.41
C SER A 344 -11.37 38.08 -27.49
N ASP A 345 -10.46 39.01 -27.26
CA ASP A 345 -9.41 39.37 -28.21
C ASP A 345 -8.35 38.28 -28.34
N ASN A 346 -7.99 37.65 -27.22
CA ASN A 346 -7.10 36.48 -27.23
C ASN A 346 -7.67 35.35 -28.11
N ILE A 347 -8.97 35.06 -27.99
CA ILE A 347 -9.62 34.03 -28.82
C ILE A 347 -9.64 34.40 -30.29
N ARG A 348 -9.87 35.67 -30.64
CA ARG A 348 -9.77 36.13 -32.05
C ARG A 348 -8.36 35.90 -32.63
N ILE A 349 -7.32 36.08 -31.83
CA ILE A 349 -5.92 35.87 -32.27
C ILE A 349 -5.64 34.38 -32.46
N ILE A 350 -6.11 33.54 -31.53
CA ILE A 350 -6.02 32.09 -31.63
C ILE A 350 -6.74 31.57 -32.88
N LEU A 351 -7.97 32.02 -33.12
CA LEU A 351 -8.75 31.68 -34.32
C LEU A 351 -8.04 32.13 -35.59
N SER A 352 -7.57 33.38 -35.63
CA SER A 352 -6.81 33.92 -36.76
C SER A 352 -5.57 33.08 -37.07
N TYR A 353 -4.85 32.65 -36.04
CA TYR A 353 -3.65 31.82 -36.18
C TYR A 353 -3.97 30.43 -36.73
N TYR A 354 -4.96 29.74 -36.18
CA TYR A 354 -5.33 28.41 -36.67
C TYR A 354 -5.91 28.43 -38.09
N LEU A 355 -6.72 29.43 -38.42
CA LEU A 355 -7.20 29.64 -39.80
C LEU A 355 -6.03 29.95 -40.74
N ALA A 356 -5.06 30.76 -40.31
CA ALA A 356 -3.86 31.06 -41.09
C ALA A 356 -3.02 29.81 -41.37
N LEU A 357 -2.86 28.92 -40.39
CA LEU A 357 -2.17 27.64 -40.57
C LEU A 357 -2.89 26.75 -41.60
N LEU A 358 -4.21 26.59 -41.45
CA LEU A 358 -5.01 25.82 -42.40
C LEU A 358 -4.90 26.40 -43.82
N GLN A 359 -5.14 27.70 -43.97
CA GLN A 359 -5.11 28.36 -45.27
C GLN A 359 -3.70 28.36 -45.89
N THR A 360 -2.65 28.46 -45.09
CA THR A 360 -1.26 28.32 -45.57
C THR A 360 -1.04 26.92 -46.15
N SER A 361 -1.50 25.87 -45.46
CA SER A 361 -1.36 24.50 -45.95
C SER A 361 -2.07 24.25 -47.29
N ILE A 362 -3.17 24.96 -47.53
CA ILE A 362 -3.93 24.89 -48.79
C ILE A 362 -3.23 25.71 -49.88
N LYS A 363 -2.79 26.92 -49.57
CA LYS A 363 -2.11 27.82 -50.54
C LYS A 363 -0.76 27.29 -50.98
N LEU A 364 -0.06 26.56 -50.11
CA LEU A 364 1.28 26.04 -50.34
C LEU A 364 1.30 24.52 -50.55
N ASP A 365 0.18 23.92 -50.99
CA ASP A 365 0.03 22.47 -51.15
C ASP A 365 1.07 21.84 -52.09
N GLN A 366 1.65 22.62 -53.00
CA GLN A 366 2.77 22.19 -53.85
C GLN A 366 4.07 21.91 -53.08
N ILE A 367 4.20 22.36 -51.83
CA ILE A 367 5.36 22.12 -50.97
C ILE A 367 5.15 20.80 -50.24
N ASN A 368 5.71 19.71 -50.79
CA ASN A 368 5.58 18.35 -50.27
C ASN A 368 6.05 18.17 -48.81
N GLU A 369 6.86 19.10 -48.29
CA GLU A 369 7.31 19.08 -46.89
C GLU A 369 6.22 19.55 -45.88
N ILE A 370 5.13 20.18 -46.34
CA ILE A 370 4.03 20.61 -45.47
C ILE A 370 3.15 19.41 -45.12
N CYS A 371 3.38 18.85 -43.94
CA CYS A 371 2.58 17.76 -43.38
C CYS A 371 1.44 18.29 -42.49
N TYR A 372 0.45 18.97 -43.07
CA TYR A 372 -0.74 19.44 -42.33
C TYR A 372 -1.98 18.63 -42.73
N PRO A 373 -2.81 18.16 -41.79
CA PRO A 373 -3.93 17.25 -42.07
C PRO A 373 -5.09 17.89 -42.84
N LYS A 374 -5.00 19.19 -43.16
CA LYS A 374 -6.06 20.02 -43.79
C LYS A 374 -7.41 19.88 -43.09
N LEU A 375 -7.36 19.62 -41.78
CA LEU A 375 -8.50 19.48 -40.88
C LEU A 375 -8.31 20.50 -39.76
N LEU A 376 -9.36 21.27 -39.47
CA LEU A 376 -9.41 22.16 -38.32
C LEU A 376 -10.65 21.83 -37.50
N ILE A 377 -10.47 21.61 -36.20
CA ILE A 377 -11.56 21.37 -35.26
C ILE A 377 -11.55 22.52 -34.25
N LEU A 378 -12.64 23.27 -34.20
CA LEU A 378 -12.88 24.38 -33.29
C LEU A 378 -14.02 23.95 -32.35
N ASP A 379 -13.64 23.61 -31.12
CA ASP A 379 -14.61 23.19 -30.11
C ASP A 379 -15.08 24.38 -29.29
N GLU A 380 -16.33 24.80 -29.49
CA GLU A 380 -17.01 25.78 -28.65
C GLU A 380 -16.26 27.11 -28.42
N PRO A 381 -15.74 27.80 -29.47
CA PRO A 381 -14.97 29.03 -29.28
C PRO A 381 -15.78 30.14 -28.57
N LYS A 382 -17.11 30.12 -28.69
CA LYS A 382 -18.03 31.04 -27.99
C LYS A 382 -17.92 30.94 -26.46
N GLN A 383 -17.68 29.74 -25.92
CA GLN A 383 -17.57 29.53 -24.47
C GLN A 383 -16.33 30.19 -23.87
N GLN A 384 -15.37 30.61 -24.69
CA GLN A 384 -14.16 31.32 -24.28
C GLN A 384 -14.33 32.85 -24.29
N ASN A 385 -15.56 33.35 -24.13
CA ASN A 385 -15.94 34.77 -24.17
C ASN A 385 -15.84 35.43 -25.55
N LEU A 386 -15.97 34.67 -26.64
CA LEU A 386 -16.10 35.23 -27.99
C LEU A 386 -17.55 35.69 -28.24
N ASP A 387 -17.74 36.91 -28.73
CA ASP A 387 -19.07 37.41 -29.08
C ASP A 387 -19.61 36.77 -30.38
N SER A 388 -20.94 36.76 -30.52
CA SER A 388 -21.63 36.18 -31.69
C SER A 388 -21.22 36.83 -33.01
N ASP A 389 -20.90 38.12 -33.02
CA ASP A 389 -20.54 38.82 -34.26
C ASP A 389 -19.14 38.38 -34.73
N SER A 390 -18.18 38.25 -33.81
CA SER A 390 -16.85 37.71 -34.10
C SER A 390 -16.88 36.23 -34.50
N LEU A 391 -17.79 35.44 -33.91
CA LEU A 391 -17.99 34.06 -34.34
C LEU A 391 -18.57 34.00 -35.76
N MET A 392 -19.50 34.89 -36.10
CA MET A 392 -20.03 35.00 -37.46
C MET A 392 -18.96 35.44 -38.46
N ASP A 393 -18.11 36.41 -38.10
CA ASP A 393 -16.97 36.79 -38.91
C ASP A 393 -16.02 35.59 -39.13
N CYS A 394 -15.83 34.75 -38.12
CA CYS A 394 -15.08 33.50 -38.26
C CYS A 394 -15.75 32.49 -39.20
N VAL A 395 -17.07 32.35 -39.16
CA VAL A 395 -17.82 31.49 -40.09
C VAL A 395 -17.64 31.99 -41.52
N ASN A 396 -17.79 33.31 -41.75
CA ASN A 396 -17.58 33.93 -43.06
C ASN A 396 -16.15 33.69 -43.58
N LEU A 397 -15.15 33.76 -42.69
CA LEU A 397 -13.76 33.42 -43.04
C LEU A 397 -13.60 31.97 -43.47
N ILE A 398 -14.25 31.03 -42.75
CA ILE A 398 -14.22 29.60 -43.07
C ILE A 398 -14.87 29.32 -44.43
N GLU A 399 -15.99 29.96 -44.75
CA GLU A 399 -16.67 29.80 -46.04
C GLU A 399 -15.83 30.27 -47.23
N ASN A 400 -14.95 31.26 -47.01
CA ASN A 400 -14.02 31.75 -48.01
C ASN A 400 -12.79 30.83 -48.23
N ILE A 401 -12.61 29.79 -47.41
CA ILE A 401 -11.57 28.78 -47.62
C ILE A 401 -12.03 27.83 -48.74
N THR A 402 -11.20 27.67 -49.78
CA THR A 402 -11.56 26.97 -51.02
C THR A 402 -12.20 25.60 -50.79
N TYR A 403 -13.45 25.46 -51.24
CA TYR A 403 -14.24 24.24 -51.18
C TYR A 403 -13.49 23.04 -51.81
N ASN A 404 -13.50 21.89 -51.14
CA ASN A 404 -12.84 20.60 -51.49
C ASN A 404 -11.35 20.42 -51.14
N SER A 405 -10.69 21.41 -50.53
CA SER A 405 -9.27 21.30 -50.17
C SER A 405 -9.00 21.07 -48.67
N SER A 406 -10.02 21.24 -47.83
CA SER A 406 -9.92 21.09 -46.37
C SER A 406 -11.28 20.77 -45.73
N GLN A 407 -11.23 20.39 -44.45
CA GLN A 407 -12.41 20.20 -43.62
C GLN A 407 -12.29 21.06 -42.36
N VAL A 408 -13.35 21.81 -42.03
CA VAL A 408 -13.47 22.54 -40.77
C VAL A 408 -14.68 22.01 -40.01
N ILE A 409 -14.48 21.66 -38.75
CA ILE A 409 -15.54 21.27 -37.82
C ILE A 409 -15.60 22.35 -36.75
N LEU A 410 -16.69 23.09 -36.70
CA LEU A 410 -16.96 24.12 -35.71
C LEU A 410 -18.18 23.69 -34.89
N THR A 411 -18.00 23.52 -33.58
CA THR A 411 -19.11 23.32 -32.64
C THR A 411 -19.38 24.62 -31.91
N THR A 412 -20.65 24.92 -31.66
CA THR A 412 -21.02 26.03 -30.80
C THR A 412 -22.35 25.76 -30.11
N TYR A 413 -22.44 26.23 -28.86
CA TYR A 413 -23.61 26.20 -28.03
C TYR A 413 -24.10 27.63 -27.78
N SER A 414 -25.42 27.80 -27.85
CA SER A 414 -26.06 29.05 -27.49
C SER A 414 -27.41 28.79 -26.83
N GLU A 415 -27.61 29.36 -25.64
CA GLU A 415 -28.90 29.32 -24.92
C GLU A 415 -29.90 30.34 -25.46
N LEU A 416 -29.39 31.43 -26.06
CA LEU A 416 -30.21 32.52 -26.57
C LEU A 416 -30.70 32.20 -27.98
N GLN A 417 -32.03 32.21 -28.16
CA GLN A 417 -32.66 32.01 -29.47
C GLN A 417 -32.18 33.02 -30.50
N THR A 418 -32.02 34.29 -30.11
CA THR A 418 -31.53 35.36 -31.00
C THR A 418 -30.14 35.12 -31.56
N ASP A 419 -29.28 34.42 -30.81
CA ASP A 419 -27.95 34.05 -31.29
C ASP A 419 -28.01 32.84 -32.20
N LYS A 420 -28.93 31.90 -31.94
CA LYS A 420 -29.17 30.76 -32.83
C LYS A 420 -29.66 31.23 -34.19
N ASP A 421 -30.62 32.16 -34.19
CA ASP A 421 -31.19 32.77 -35.41
C ASP A 421 -30.10 33.41 -36.29
N LYS A 422 -29.00 33.93 -35.71
CA LYS A 422 -27.85 34.48 -36.47
C LYS A 422 -27.08 33.42 -37.27
N PHE A 423 -27.10 32.17 -36.82
CA PHE A 423 -26.34 31.08 -37.43
C PHE A 423 -27.22 30.09 -38.20
N ASP A 424 -28.55 30.28 -38.24
CA ASP A 424 -29.51 29.32 -38.79
C ASP A 424 -29.13 28.83 -40.20
N ASP A 425 -28.67 29.73 -41.08
CA ASP A 425 -28.26 29.40 -42.45
C ASP A 425 -26.94 28.61 -42.54
N HIS A 426 -26.17 28.57 -41.44
CA HIS A 426 -24.87 27.92 -41.33
C HIS A 426 -24.89 26.64 -40.46
N ILE A 427 -26.04 26.29 -39.85
CA ILE A 427 -26.17 25.06 -39.06
C ILE A 427 -26.26 23.85 -39.99
N ILE A 428 -25.18 23.08 -40.06
CA ILE A 428 -25.12 21.82 -40.84
C ILE A 428 -25.80 20.67 -40.09
N TYR A 429 -25.61 20.59 -38.77
CA TYR A 429 -26.17 19.54 -37.92
C TYR A 429 -26.43 20.07 -36.51
N GLU A 430 -27.62 19.80 -35.97
CA GLU A 430 -28.01 20.17 -34.61
C GLU A 430 -28.12 18.91 -33.74
N MET A 431 -27.30 18.83 -32.69
CA MET A 431 -27.32 17.74 -31.71
C MET A 431 -28.49 17.95 -30.73
N LYS A 432 -29.57 17.18 -30.91
CA LYS A 432 -30.82 17.32 -30.12
C LYS A 432 -30.95 16.25 -29.05
N ASP A 433 -30.35 15.09 -29.27
CA ASP A 433 -30.48 13.93 -28.40
C ASP A 433 -29.23 13.72 -27.54
N LYS A 434 -29.41 13.17 -26.33
CA LYS A 434 -28.30 12.81 -25.42
C LYS A 434 -27.35 11.75 -25.98
N ASN A 435 -27.74 11.08 -27.06
CA ASN A 435 -26.96 10.05 -27.74
C ASN A 435 -26.32 10.56 -29.05
N ASP A 436 -26.47 11.84 -29.35
CA ASP A 436 -25.73 12.46 -30.43
C ASP A 436 -24.28 12.65 -29.97
N TYR A 437 -23.35 12.17 -30.79
CA TYR A 437 -21.92 12.32 -30.58
C TYR A 437 -21.31 12.74 -31.91
N LEU A 438 -20.41 13.73 -31.86
CA LEU A 438 -19.66 14.21 -33.03
C LEU A 438 -18.83 13.08 -33.68
N LEU A 439 -18.26 12.20 -32.85
CA LEU A 439 -17.52 11.01 -33.28
C LEU A 439 -18.21 9.76 -32.74
N LYS A 440 -18.69 8.90 -33.63
CA LYS A 440 -19.27 7.59 -33.27
C LYS A 440 -18.28 6.47 -33.58
N ARG A 441 -18.13 5.52 -32.66
CA ARG A 441 -17.33 4.33 -32.89
C ARG A 441 -17.99 3.50 -33.99
N ILE A 442 -17.28 3.28 -35.09
CA ILE A 442 -17.70 2.33 -36.11
C ILE A 442 -17.48 0.94 -35.50
N ASN A 443 -18.59 0.22 -35.27
CA ASN A 443 -18.56 -1.15 -34.75
C ASN A 443 -18.24 -2.15 -35.85
#